data_AF-A0A376FCH2-F1
#
_entry.id   AF-A0A376FCH2-F1
#
_cell.length_a   1.000
_cell.length_b   1.000
_cell.length_c   1.000
_cell.angle_alpha   90.00
_cell.angle_beta   90.00
_cell.angle_gamma   90.00
#
_symmetry.space_group_name_H-M   'P 1'
#
loop_
_entity.id
_entity.type
_entity.pdbx_description
1 polymer ?
#
loop_
_entity_poly.entity_id
_entity_poly.type
_entity_poly.pdbx_seq_one_letter_code
_entity_poly.pdbx_strand_id
1 'polypeptide(L)'
;MRGLEPDQVEFYTSGRASNEAAYLFQLFAREYGTNNFPDCSNMCHEATSVGLPRSIGIGKGTVSLDDFDKTELVISIGPQPRHQPSANDGDSPRAGPSQRADYRL
;
A
#
# COMPACT_ATOMS: atom_id res chain seq x y z
N MET A 1 2.21 22.03 19.84
CA MET A 1 2.49 20.70 20.42
C MET A 1 3.14 20.76 21.81
N ARG A 2 3.75 21.86 22.28
CA ARG A 2 4.20 21.91 23.69
C ARG A 2 2.98 21.99 24.63
N GLY A 3 2.77 20.94 25.43
CA GLY A 3 1.71 20.87 26.45
C GLY A 3 0.72 19.71 26.32
N LEU A 4 0.83 18.86 25.30
CA LEU A 4 0.06 17.61 25.22
C LEU A 4 0.93 16.43 25.68
N GLU A 5 0.38 15.56 26.52
CA GLU A 5 1.06 14.32 26.90
C GLU A 5 1.34 13.45 25.67
N PRO A 6 2.51 12.77 25.58
CA PRO A 6 2.91 12.03 24.39
C PRO A 6 1.90 10.98 23.90
N ASP A 7 1.21 10.30 24.82
CA ASP A 7 0.21 9.27 24.50
C ASP A 7 -1.10 9.84 23.93
N GLN A 8 -1.28 11.16 23.96
CA GLN A 8 -2.45 11.84 23.38
C GLN A 8 -2.20 12.37 21.96
N VAL A 9 -1.01 12.12 21.41
CA VAL A 9 -0.61 12.61 20.09
C VAL A 9 -0.36 11.44 19.15
N GLU A 10 -0.92 11.55 17.94
CA GLU A 10 -0.75 10.59 16.86
C GLU A 10 -0.10 11.27 15.66
N PHE A 11 0.91 10.62 15.10
CA PHE A 11 1.70 11.14 13.99
C PHE A 11 1.45 10.30 12.75
N TYR A 12 0.50 10.74 11.93
CA TYR A 12 0.11 10.02 10.71
C TYR A 12 0.99 10.38 9.51
N THR A 13 1.51 9.37 8.83
CA THR A 13 2.41 9.50 7.67
C THR A 13 1.73 9.05 6.37
N SER A 14 1.89 9.85 5.31
CA SER A 14 1.39 9.54 3.98
C SER A 14 2.35 8.65 3.21
N GLY A 15 1.85 7.62 2.53
CA GLY A 15 2.64 6.80 1.60
C GLY A 15 3.06 7.52 0.31
N ARG A 16 2.67 8.79 0.14
CA ARG A 16 3.24 9.66 -0.91
C ARG A 16 4.48 10.42 -0.44
N ALA A 17 4.77 10.43 0.86
CA ALA A 17 6.02 10.99 1.37
C ALA A 17 7.20 10.10 0.95
N SER A 18 8.39 10.70 0.81
CA SER A 18 9.60 9.92 0.59
C SER A 18 9.98 9.11 1.83
N ASN A 19 10.76 8.05 1.66
CA ASN A 19 11.23 7.23 2.77
C ASN A 19 12.06 8.04 3.77
N GLU A 20 12.86 9.00 3.30
CA GLU A 20 13.68 9.89 4.12
C GLU A 20 12.81 10.85 4.92
N ALA A 21 11.79 11.45 4.29
CA ALA A 21 10.84 12.32 4.98
C ALA A 21 10.06 11.55 6.06
N ALA A 22 9.59 10.35 5.75
CA ALA A 22 8.93 9.47 6.71
C ALA A 22 9.88 9.07 7.86
N TYR A 23 11.16 8.81 7.55
CA TYR A 23 12.18 8.49 8.55
C TYR A 23 12.47 9.66 9.49
N LEU A 24 12.61 10.88 8.98
CA LEU A 24 12.81 12.06 9.84
C LEU A 24 11.56 12.35 10.68
N PHE A 25 10.36 12.14 10.12
CA PHE A 25 9.11 12.37 10.82
C PHE A 25 8.89 11.38 11.97
N GLN A 26 9.25 10.10 11.81
CA GLN A 26 9.19 9.14 12.92
C GLN A 26 10.24 9.43 14.01
N LEU A 27 11.39 10.00 13.67
CA LEU A 27 12.39 10.41 14.66
C LEU A 27 11.87 11.59 15.50
N PHE A 28 11.23 12.56 14.85
CA PHE A 28 10.57 13.67 15.53
C PHE A 28 9.47 13.19 16.50
N ALA A 29 8.63 12.25 16.09
CA ALA A 29 7.59 11.68 16.96
C ALA A 29 8.18 10.98 18.20
N ARG A 30 9.30 10.27 18.02
CA ARG A 30 10.01 9.60 19.12
C ARG A 30 10.73 10.58 20.04
N GLU A 31 11.29 11.67 19.50
CA GLU A 31 11.85 12.77 20.29
C GLU A 31 10.76 13.50 21.08
N TYR A 32 9.55 13.61 20.52
CA TYR A 32 8.37 14.07 21.22
C TYR A 32 7.92 13.13 22.36
N GLY A 33 8.39 11.88 22.37
CA GLY A 33 8.16 10.90 23.43
C GLY A 33 7.06 9.88 23.15
N THR A 34 6.56 9.79 21.91
CA THR A 34 5.50 8.84 21.54
C THR A 34 5.95 7.85 20.46
N ASN A 35 5.34 6.67 20.47
CA ASN A 35 5.47 5.66 19.42
C ASN A 35 4.19 5.53 18.59
N ASN A 36 3.18 6.37 18.83
CA ASN A 36 1.90 6.34 18.12
C ASN A 36 2.04 6.96 16.72
N PHE A 37 2.45 6.13 15.76
CA PHE A 37 2.84 6.53 14.41
C PHE A 37 2.25 5.59 13.33
N PRO A 38 0.93 5.60 13.11
CA PRO A 38 0.32 4.81 12.05
C PRO A 38 0.55 5.45 10.67
N ASP A 39 0.66 4.62 9.64
CA ASP A 39 0.79 5.06 8.25
C ASP A 39 -0.36 4.56 7.36
N CYS A 40 -0.39 4.99 6.10
CA CYS A 40 -1.41 4.49 5.16
C CYS A 40 -1.27 2.99 4.86
N SER A 41 -0.10 2.40 5.11
CA SER A 41 0.13 0.97 4.93
C SER A 41 -0.55 0.15 6.02
N ASN A 42 -0.66 0.67 7.26
CA ASN A 42 -1.48 0.05 8.31
C ASN A 42 -2.93 -0.12 7.81
N MET A 43 -3.52 0.92 7.24
CA MET A 43 -4.91 0.87 6.77
C MET A 43 -5.15 -0.06 5.57
N CYS A 44 -4.16 -0.24 4.70
CA CYS A 44 -4.34 -0.96 3.42
C CYS A 44 -3.66 -2.33 3.34
N HIS A 45 -2.65 -2.58 4.16
CA HIS A 45 -1.74 -3.73 4.04
C HIS A 45 -1.46 -4.44 5.37
N GLU A 46 -2.02 -4.01 6.50
CA GLU A 46 -1.78 -4.63 7.81
C GLU A 46 -2.21 -6.10 7.87
N ALA A 47 -3.38 -6.43 7.31
CA ALA A 47 -3.86 -7.81 7.24
C ALA A 47 -2.87 -8.71 6.47
N THR A 48 -2.29 -8.19 5.38
CA THR A 48 -1.26 -8.88 4.59
C THR A 48 0.03 -9.07 5.38
N SER A 49 0.47 -8.04 6.10
CA SER A 49 1.68 -8.06 6.94
C SER A 49 1.58 -9.08 8.08
N VAL A 50 0.38 -9.41 8.58
CA VAL A 50 0.17 -10.44 9.61
C VAL A 50 -0.03 -11.83 9.00
N GLY A 51 -0.76 -11.94 7.89
CA GLY A 51 -1.14 -13.21 7.27
C GLY A 51 0.01 -13.89 6.52
N LEU A 52 0.69 -13.17 5.63
CA LEU A 52 1.69 -13.76 4.74
C LEU A 52 2.93 -14.33 5.46
N PRO A 53 3.47 -13.72 6.54
CA PRO A 53 4.59 -14.34 7.26
C PRO A 53 4.25 -15.73 7.82
N ARG A 54 3.00 -15.97 8.22
CA ARG A 54 2.56 -17.30 8.70
C ARG A 54 2.43 -18.32 7.57
N SER A 55 2.13 -17.87 6.36
CA SER A 55 1.94 -18.75 5.20
C SER A 55 3.23 -19.03 4.45
N ILE A 56 4.02 -17.99 4.15
CA ILE A 56 5.18 -18.06 3.25
C ILE A 56 6.45 -17.45 3.85
N GLY A 57 6.43 -17.02 5.12
CA GLY A 57 7.59 -16.44 5.81
C GLY A 57 7.93 -14.99 5.43
N ILE A 58 7.23 -14.39 4.45
CA ILE A 58 7.51 -13.05 3.93
C ILE A 58 6.22 -12.21 3.96
N GLY A 59 6.26 -11.00 4.51
CA GLY A 59 5.11 -10.10 4.65
C GLY A 59 4.88 -9.13 3.48
N LYS A 60 5.50 -9.38 2.32
CA LYS A 60 5.55 -8.47 1.17
C LYS A 60 5.38 -9.25 -0.13
N GLY A 61 5.23 -8.52 -1.24
CA GLY A 61 5.21 -9.11 -2.58
C GLY A 61 6.48 -9.91 -2.85
N THR A 62 6.32 -11.12 -3.37
CA THR A 62 7.41 -12.06 -3.67
C THR A 62 7.77 -12.11 -5.16
N VAL A 63 7.01 -11.41 -6.00
CA VAL A 63 7.15 -11.39 -7.46
C VAL A 63 7.53 -10.00 -7.95
N SER A 64 8.22 -9.98 -9.08
CA SER A 64 8.58 -8.79 -9.84
C SER A 64 7.62 -8.55 -11.00
N LEU A 65 7.72 -7.40 -11.67
CA LEU A 65 6.93 -7.13 -12.88
C LEU A 65 7.33 -8.06 -14.04
N ASP A 66 8.60 -8.45 -14.12
CA ASP A 66 9.12 -9.34 -15.18
C ASP A 66 8.55 -10.76 -15.10
N ASP A 67 7.96 -11.15 -13.95
CA ASP A 67 7.33 -12.46 -13.78
C ASP A 67 5.96 -12.55 -14.50
N PHE A 68 5.35 -11.41 -14.85
CA PHE A 68 4.12 -11.38 -15.63
C PHE A 68 4.31 -11.90 -17.06
N ASP A 69 5.48 -11.70 -17.67
CA ASP A 69 5.75 -12.18 -19.03
C ASP A 69 6.01 -13.70 -19.08
N LYS A 70 6.28 -14.31 -17.93
CA LYS A 70 6.60 -15.74 -17.80
C LYS A 70 5.45 -16.57 -17.26
N THR A 71 4.41 -15.93 -16.71
CA THR A 71 3.28 -16.64 -16.12
C THR A 71 2.26 -17.03 -17.17
N GLU A 72 1.79 -18.28 -17.09
CA GLU A 72 0.72 -18.79 -17.96
C GLU A 72 -0.67 -18.54 -17.33
N LEU A 73 -0.73 -18.15 -16.05
CA LEU A 73 -1.98 -17.93 -15.32
C LEU A 73 -1.85 -16.78 -14.30
N VAL A 74 -2.83 -15.89 -14.29
CA VAL A 74 -2.97 -14.83 -13.28
C VAL A 74 -4.31 -15.00 -12.57
N ILE A 75 -4.27 -15.18 -11.25
CA ILE A 75 -5.46 -15.24 -10.39
C ILE A 75 -5.55 -13.94 -9.60
N SER A 76 -6.64 -13.20 -9.77
CA SER A 76 -6.88 -11.92 -9.11
C SER A 76 -8.09 -12.02 -8.17
N ILE A 77 -7.87 -11.85 -6.86
CA ILE A 77 -8.91 -11.99 -5.82
C ILE A 77 -8.95 -10.73 -4.96
N GLY A 78 -10.06 -9.99 -5.02
CA GLY A 78 -10.30 -8.83 -4.17
C GLY A 78 -9.84 -7.44 -4.65
N PRO A 79 -8.97 -7.23 -5.66
CA PRO A 79 -8.75 -5.88 -6.18
C PRO A 79 -9.89 -5.49 -7.12
N GLN A 80 -10.61 -4.43 -6.78
CA GLN A 80 -11.29 -3.64 -7.81
C GLN A 80 -10.21 -2.79 -8.48
N PRO A 81 -10.02 -2.89 -9.82
CA PRO A 81 -9.04 -2.05 -10.49
C PRO A 81 -9.42 -0.59 -10.25
N ARG A 82 -8.64 0.08 -9.39
CA ARG A 82 -8.72 1.53 -9.28
C ARG A 82 -8.27 2.06 -10.61
N HIS A 83 -9.13 2.83 -11.27
CA HIS A 83 -8.74 3.59 -12.44
C HIS A 83 -7.76 4.66 -11.97
N GLN A 84 -6.47 4.31 -11.97
CA GLN A 84 -5.39 5.28 -11.91
C GLN A 84 -5.06 5.58 -13.37
N PRO A 85 -5.41 6.77 -13.88
CA PRO A 85 -5.03 7.15 -15.23
C PRO A 85 -3.50 7.04 -15.30
N SER A 86 -2.98 6.24 -16.22
CA SER A 86 -1.59 6.39 -16.59
C SER A 86 -1.47 7.81 -17.18
N ALA A 87 -0.41 8.53 -16.85
CA ALA A 87 -0.23 9.91 -17.32
C ALA A 87 -0.08 10.03 -18.85
N ASN A 88 -0.14 8.91 -19.59
CA ASN A 88 0.05 8.82 -21.04
C ASN A 88 -1.18 8.31 -21.81
N ASP A 89 -2.30 8.00 -21.16
CA ASP A 89 -3.48 7.47 -21.88
C ASP A 89 -4.40 8.61 -22.32
N GLY A 90 -4.01 9.25 -23.42
CA GLY A 90 -4.94 9.96 -24.26
C GLY A 90 -5.95 8.98 -24.86
N ASP A 91 -7.21 9.19 -24.53
CA ASP A 91 -8.38 8.64 -25.21
C ASP A 91 -8.72 7.15 -24.94
N SER A 92 -9.68 6.93 -24.03
CA SER A 92 -10.58 5.77 -24.12
C SER A 92 -11.92 6.04 -23.42
N PRO A 93 -13.07 5.77 -24.08
CA PRO A 93 -14.37 6.20 -23.59
C PRO A 93 -14.90 5.28 -22.49
N ARG A 94 -15.54 5.92 -21.50
CA ARG A 94 -16.32 5.38 -20.37
C ARG A 94 -16.87 3.96 -20.62
N ALA A 95 -16.37 2.96 -19.91
CA ALA A 95 -16.97 1.63 -19.86
C ALA A 95 -17.79 1.45 -18.57
N GLY A 96 -19.07 1.09 -18.76
CA GLY A 96 -20.06 0.80 -17.71
C GLY A 96 -19.92 -0.59 -17.06
N PRO A 97 -20.93 -1.03 -16.28
CA PRO A 97 -20.77 -2.08 -15.29
C PRO A 97 -20.91 -3.48 -15.92
N SER A 98 -19.79 -4.15 -16.22
CA SER A 98 -19.68 -5.62 -16.17
C SER A 98 -18.23 -6.06 -16.31
N GLN A 99 -17.69 -6.62 -15.23
CA GLN A 99 -16.35 -7.20 -15.14
C GLN A 99 -16.25 -8.41 -16.08
N ARG A 100 -15.32 -8.39 -17.05
CA ARG A 100 -14.85 -9.61 -17.73
C ARG A 100 -13.59 -10.08 -17.02
N ALA A 101 -13.59 -11.34 -16.61
CA ALA A 101 -12.39 -12.05 -16.21
C ALA A 101 -11.58 -12.34 -17.48
N ASP A 102 -10.38 -11.76 -17.58
CA ASP A 102 -9.43 -12.11 -18.64
C ASP A 102 -8.72 -13.42 -18.28
N TYR A 103 -9.25 -14.53 -18.78
CA TYR A 103 -8.52 -15.79 -18.90
C TYR A 103 -7.90 -15.81 -20.29
N ARG A 104 -6.58 -15.61 -20.39
CA ARG A 104 -5.83 -16.03 -21.58
C ARG A 104 -5.45 -17.50 -21.37
N LEU A 105 -5.93 -18.34 -22.29
CA LEU A 105 -5.49 -19.73 -22.47
C LEU A 105 -4.07 -19.74 -23.04
#